data_AF-A0A514WD25-F1
#
_entry.id   AF-A0A514WD25-F1
#
_cell.length_a   1.000
_cell.length_b   1.000
_cell.length_c   1.000
_cell.angle_alpha   90.00
_cell.angle_beta   90.00
_cell.angle_gamma   90.00
#
_symmetry.space_group_name_H-M   'P 1'
#
loop_
_entity.id
_entity.type
_entity.pdbx_description
1 polymer ?
#
loop_
_entity_poly.entity_id
_entity_poly.type
_entity_poly.pdbx_seq_one_letter_code
_entity_poly.pdbx_strand_id
1 'polypeptide(L)'
;MAIHAVLPWIAFGAMLILTFGSTFAREPLRHAYLLPAVLAAAFLAWSGYAVITAGPIGFLHEHIRNVWSNQIWFDILMAFAMAWLLVLKRMSAVCMQPLPWLVLYLCTGSFGLFAGMVTLPLSRGTFAWFCRLVVTKRMIRPSIRFIDSGFGN
;
A
#
# COMPACT_ATOMS: atom_id res chain seq x y z
N MET A 1 -28.94 -10.08 17.95
CA MET A 1 -28.09 -8.89 18.13
C MET A 1 -27.88 -8.25 16.76
N ALA A 2 -27.90 -6.92 16.66
CA ALA A 2 -27.64 -6.24 15.38
C ALA A 2 -26.24 -6.62 14.89
N ILE A 3 -26.12 -7.02 13.62
CA ILE A 3 -24.85 -7.46 13.01
C ILE A 3 -23.72 -6.43 13.18
N HIS A 4 -24.06 -5.15 13.20
CA HIS A 4 -23.15 -4.02 13.43
C HIS A 4 -22.52 -3.99 14.83
N ALA A 5 -23.10 -4.67 15.81
CA ALA A 5 -22.54 -4.78 17.15
C ALA A 5 -21.54 -5.93 17.28
N VAL A 6 -21.60 -6.93 16.39
CA VAL A 6 -20.78 -8.15 16.46
C VAL A 6 -19.60 -8.09 15.51
N LEU A 7 -19.78 -7.54 14.30
CA LEU A 7 -18.73 -7.45 13.28
C LEU A 7 -17.44 -6.78 13.75
N PRO A 8 -17.47 -5.67 14.53
CA PRO A 8 -16.25 -5.05 15.01
C PRO A 8 -15.39 -5.99 15.88
N TRP A 9 -16.03 -6.80 16.73
CA TRP A 9 -15.32 -7.75 17.58
C TRP A 9 -14.72 -8.91 16.79
N ILE A 10 -15.42 -9.39 15.77
CA ILE A 10 -14.89 -10.41 14.85
C ILE A 10 -13.66 -9.84 14.10
N ALA A 11 -13.79 -8.63 13.56
CA ALA A 11 -12.69 -7.96 12.85
C ALA A 11 -11.48 -7.71 13.77
N PHE A 12 -11.72 -7.30 15.00
CA PHE A 12 -10.67 -7.11 16.00
C PHE A 12 -9.96 -8.43 16.35
N GLY A 13 -10.72 -9.50 16.60
CA GLY A 13 -10.16 -10.82 16.85
C GLY A 13 -9.32 -11.33 15.66
N ALA A 14 -9.82 -11.17 14.43
CA ALA A 14 -9.06 -11.49 13.23
C ALA A 14 -7.78 -10.64 13.13
N MET A 15 -7.85 -9.32 13.35
CA MET A 15 -6.67 -8.44 13.35
C MET A 15 -5.62 -8.91 14.35
N LEU A 16 -6.01 -9.28 15.57
CA LEU A 16 -5.08 -9.78 16.58
C LEU A 16 -4.43 -11.09 16.14
N ILE A 17 -5.22 -12.07 15.71
CA ILE A 17 -4.69 -13.37 15.27
C ILE A 17 -3.69 -13.18 14.12
N LEU A 18 -3.99 -12.30 13.17
CA LEU A 18 -3.14 -12.08 12.01
C LEU A 18 -1.87 -11.31 12.34
N THR A 19 -1.96 -10.26 13.16
CA THR A 19 -0.79 -9.44 13.52
C THR A 19 0.14 -10.19 14.46
N PHE A 20 -0.37 -10.78 15.53
CA PHE A 20 0.43 -11.59 16.45
C PHE A 20 0.94 -12.86 15.76
N GLY A 21 0.07 -13.58 15.05
CA GLY A 21 0.43 -14.80 14.34
C GLY A 21 1.54 -14.59 13.30
N SER A 22 1.47 -13.50 12.52
CA SER A 22 2.53 -13.18 11.55
C SER A 22 3.82 -12.66 12.18
N THR A 23 3.73 -11.93 13.30
CA THR A 23 4.91 -11.39 14.01
C THR A 23 5.73 -12.50 14.68
N PHE A 24 5.07 -13.52 15.23
CA PHE A 24 5.71 -14.64 15.93
C PHE A 24 5.90 -15.89 15.06
N ALA A 25 5.51 -15.84 13.78
CA ALA A 25 5.75 -16.93 12.84
C ALA A 25 7.27 -17.11 12.63
N ARG A 26 7.77 -18.33 12.84
CA ARG A 26 9.19 -18.67 12.66
C ARG A 26 9.56 -18.90 11.19
N GLU A 27 8.58 -19.28 10.38
CA GLU A 27 8.75 -19.55 8.96
C GLU A 27 7.92 -18.56 8.14
N PRO A 28 8.41 -18.10 6.98
CA PRO A 28 7.63 -17.26 6.09
C PRO A 28 6.36 -18.01 5.65
N LEU A 29 5.20 -17.39 5.90
CA LEU A 29 3.90 -17.99 5.61
C LEU A 29 3.78 -18.29 4.10
N ARG A 30 3.74 -19.57 3.74
CA ARG A 30 3.56 -20.01 2.36
C ARG A 30 2.19 -19.53 1.86
N HIS A 31 2.16 -18.81 0.74
CA HIS A 31 0.96 -18.15 0.20
C HIS A 31 0.33 -17.06 1.10
N ALA A 32 1.14 -16.34 1.89
CA ALA A 32 0.71 -15.23 2.73
C ALA A 32 -0.15 -14.16 2.03
N TYR A 33 -0.12 -14.10 0.69
CA TYR A 33 -0.91 -13.15 -0.11
C TYR A 33 -2.39 -13.55 -0.26
N LEU A 34 -2.77 -14.81 -0.08
CA LEU A 34 -4.15 -15.27 -0.25
C LEU A 34 -5.07 -14.69 0.83
N LEU A 35 -4.57 -14.66 2.06
CA LEU A 35 -5.31 -14.14 3.20
C LEU A 35 -5.69 -12.65 3.05
N PRO A 36 -4.76 -11.70 2.77
CA PRO A 36 -5.13 -10.31 2.53
C PRO A 36 -5.98 -10.16 1.28
N ALA A 37 -5.85 -11.02 0.25
CA ALA A 37 -6.75 -11.00 -0.91
C ALA A 37 -8.20 -11.37 -0.54
N VAL A 38 -8.40 -12.41 0.27
CA VAL A 38 -9.73 -12.80 0.76
C VAL A 38 -10.33 -11.72 1.66
N LEU A 39 -9.54 -11.13 2.56
CA LEU A 39 -9.99 -10.04 3.42
C LEU A 39 -10.34 -8.79 2.61
N ALA A 40 -9.55 -8.45 1.58
CA ALA A 40 -9.84 -7.36 0.68
C ALA A 40 -11.14 -7.58 -0.10
N ALA A 41 -11.38 -8.81 -0.59
CA ALA A 41 -12.63 -9.17 -1.27
C ALA A 41 -13.84 -9.10 -0.34
N ALA A 42 -13.72 -9.60 0.89
CA ALA A 42 -14.78 -9.50 1.90
C ALA A 42 -15.08 -8.04 2.27
N PHE A 43 -14.04 -7.22 2.45
CA PHE A 43 -14.18 -5.79 2.72
C PHE A 43 -14.82 -5.04 1.55
N LEU A 44 -14.45 -5.37 0.31
CA LEU A 44 -15.05 -4.78 -0.88
C LEU A 44 -16.55 -5.12 -0.99
N ALA A 45 -16.92 -6.37 -0.74
CA ALA A 45 -18.32 -6.81 -0.74
C ALA A 45 -19.13 -6.06 0.32
N TRP A 46 -18.61 -5.92 1.54
CA TRP A 46 -19.24 -5.13 2.59
C TRP A 46 -19.33 -3.64 2.25
N SER A 47 -18.28 -3.08 1.64
CA SER A 47 -18.28 -1.68 1.19
C SER A 47 -19.34 -1.43 0.11
N GLY A 48 -19.48 -2.35 -0.84
CA GLY A 48 -20.54 -2.30 -1.86
C GLY A 48 -21.93 -2.34 -1.23
N TYR A 49 -22.16 -3.23 -0.28
CA TYR A 49 -23.41 -3.27 0.50
C TYR A 49 -23.67 -1.94 1.21
N ALA A 50 -22.68 -1.38 1.92
CA ALA A 50 -22.81 -0.11 2.62
C ALA A 50 -23.15 1.06 1.68
N VAL A 51 -22.52 1.12 0.50
CA VAL A 51 -22.83 2.13 -0.52
C VAL A 51 -24.26 2.00 -1.02
N ILE A 52 -24.75 0.77 -1.25
CA ILE A 52 -26.12 0.53 -1.71
C ILE A 52 -27.14 0.92 -0.64
N THR A 53 -26.87 0.63 0.63
CA THR A 53 -27.85 0.84 1.71
C THR A 53 -27.80 2.21 2.35
N ALA A 54 -26.61 2.82 2.47
CA ALA A 54 -26.38 4.09 3.16
C ALA A 54 -25.96 5.22 2.22
N GLY A 55 -25.79 4.93 0.93
CA GLY A 55 -25.35 5.88 -0.09
C GLY A 55 -23.81 6.03 -0.17
N PRO A 56 -23.30 6.57 -1.29
CA PRO A 56 -21.86 6.68 -1.54
C PRO A 56 -21.13 7.65 -0.59
N ILE A 57 -21.85 8.56 0.05
CA ILE A 57 -21.31 9.54 1.01
C ILE A 57 -21.77 9.28 2.45
N GLY A 58 -22.45 8.15 2.72
CA GLY A 58 -22.98 7.82 4.05
C GLY A 58 -21.90 7.76 5.13
N PHE A 59 -20.68 7.37 4.77
CA PHE A 59 -19.55 7.35 5.69
C PHE A 59 -19.20 8.75 6.23
N LEU A 60 -19.39 9.83 5.46
CA LEU A 60 -18.99 11.17 5.89
C LEU A 60 -19.75 11.61 7.14
N HIS A 61 -21.06 11.32 7.19
CA HIS A 61 -21.89 11.61 8.36
C HIS A 61 -21.39 10.87 9.62
N GLU A 62 -20.92 9.64 9.47
CA GLU A 62 -20.37 8.87 10.60
C GLU A 62 -19.04 9.43 11.11
N HIS A 63 -18.24 10.08 10.27
CA HIS A 63 -16.92 10.61 10.64
C HIS A 63 -16.98 12.00 11.28
N ILE A 64 -18.07 12.75 11.13
CA ILE A 64 -18.22 14.10 11.71
C ILE A 64 -19.20 14.17 12.89
N ARG A 65 -19.81 13.03 13.26
CA ARG A 65 -20.90 12.97 14.24
C ARG A 65 -20.50 13.43 15.65
N ASN A 66 -19.26 13.19 16.07
CA ASN A 66 -18.75 13.56 17.39
C ASN A 66 -17.21 13.48 17.41
N VAL A 67 -16.62 13.79 18.57
CA VAL A 67 -15.15 13.80 18.74
C VAL A 67 -14.52 12.41 18.52
N TRP A 68 -15.18 11.33 18.95
CA TRP A 68 -14.68 9.96 18.69
C TRP A 68 -14.71 9.62 17.21
N SER A 69 -15.76 10.02 16.49
CA SER A 69 -15.84 9.89 15.04
C SER A 69 -14.68 10.59 14.34
N ASN A 70 -14.36 11.83 14.73
CA ASN A 70 -13.21 12.56 14.19
C ASN A 70 -11.90 11.86 14.50
N GLN A 71 -11.72 11.38 15.74
CA GLN A 71 -10.50 10.68 16.15
C GLN A 71 -10.26 9.42 15.31
N ILE A 72 -11.30 8.61 15.08
CA ILE A 72 -11.23 7.43 14.21
C ILE A 72 -10.88 7.85 12.78
N TRP A 73 -11.46 8.93 12.28
CA TRP A 73 -11.16 9.44 10.95
C TRP A 73 -9.70 9.84 10.79
N PHE A 74 -9.17 10.61 11.75
CA PHE A 74 -7.77 11.03 11.75
C PHE A 74 -6.83 9.83 11.83
N ASP A 75 -7.13 8.85 12.67
CA ASP A 75 -6.33 7.63 12.80
C ASP A 75 -6.23 6.88 11.46
N ILE A 76 -7.36 6.68 10.78
CA ILE A 76 -7.40 6.03 9.46
C ILE A 76 -6.60 6.85 8.43
N LEU A 77 -6.80 8.17 8.35
CA LEU A 77 -6.09 9.03 7.40
C LEU A 77 -4.57 9.03 7.64
N MET A 78 -4.13 9.03 8.89
CA MET A 78 -2.72 9.00 9.26
C MET A 78 -2.10 7.63 8.97
N ALA A 79 -2.77 6.53 9.35
CA ALA A 79 -2.36 5.18 8.98
C ALA A 79 -2.23 5.05 7.46
N PHE A 80 -3.18 5.62 6.72
CA PHE A 80 -3.17 5.64 5.27
C PHE A 80 -1.98 6.39 4.68
N ALA A 81 -1.70 7.60 5.19
CA ALA A 81 -0.56 8.40 4.74
C ALA A 81 0.76 7.67 5.02
N MET A 82 0.92 7.11 6.22
CA MET A 82 2.13 6.37 6.60
C MET A 82 2.33 5.12 5.73
N ALA A 83 1.27 4.33 5.53
CA ALA A 83 1.33 3.14 4.69
C ALA A 83 1.72 3.49 3.24
N TRP A 84 1.13 4.56 2.68
CA TRP A 84 1.47 5.04 1.34
C TRP A 84 2.95 5.42 1.22
N LEU A 85 3.50 6.17 2.18
CA LEU A 85 4.91 6.57 2.16
C LEU A 85 5.87 5.36 2.17
N LEU A 86 5.52 4.31 2.91
CA LEU A 86 6.31 3.07 2.96
C LEU A 86 6.21 2.29 1.64
N VAL A 87 5.01 2.18 1.07
CA VAL A 87 4.77 1.51 -0.21
C VAL A 87 5.43 2.27 -1.36
N LEU A 88 5.41 3.60 -1.34
CA LEU A 88 6.01 4.45 -2.37
C LEU A 88 7.50 4.14 -2.54
N LYS A 89 8.25 4.01 -1.43
CA LYS A 89 9.68 3.62 -1.47
C LYS A 89 9.88 2.29 -2.18
N ARG A 90 8.98 1.33 -1.96
CA ARG A 90 9.04 0.01 -2.59
C ARG A 90 8.65 0.07 -4.06
N MET A 91 7.60 0.80 -4.42
CA MET A 91 7.19 1.03 -5.81
C MET A 91 8.31 1.67 -6.63
N SER A 92 8.99 2.69 -6.08
CA SER A 92 10.14 3.32 -6.73
C SER A 92 11.31 2.35 -6.92
N ALA A 93 11.56 1.45 -5.97
CA ALA A 93 12.64 0.46 -6.07
C ALA A 93 12.44 -0.55 -7.22
N VAL A 94 11.21 -0.72 -7.70
CA VAL A 94 10.84 -1.64 -8.79
C VAL A 94 10.32 -0.92 -10.05
N CYS A 95 10.54 0.39 -10.17
CA CYS A 95 10.00 1.26 -11.25
C CYS A 95 8.49 1.21 -11.48
N MET A 96 7.72 0.86 -10.47
CA MET A 96 6.27 0.92 -10.60
C MET A 96 5.84 2.39 -10.57
N GLN A 97 5.09 2.84 -11.59
CA GLN A 97 4.58 4.21 -11.65
C GLN A 97 3.57 4.41 -10.50
N PRO A 98 3.82 5.32 -9.54
CA PRO A 98 2.96 5.41 -8.35
C PRO A 98 1.59 6.05 -8.59
N LEU A 99 1.48 6.94 -9.58
CA LEU A 99 0.29 7.78 -9.77
C LEU A 99 -1.01 7.02 -10.00
N PRO A 100 -1.09 6.00 -10.91
CA PRO A 100 -2.32 5.24 -11.10
C PRO A 100 -2.81 4.57 -9.80
N TRP A 101 -1.87 4.07 -8.99
CA TRP A 101 -2.18 3.42 -7.72
C TRP A 101 -2.58 4.41 -6.64
N LEU A 102 -2.01 5.62 -6.65
CA LEU A 102 -2.45 6.70 -5.76
C LEU A 102 -3.88 7.10 -6.05
N VAL A 103 -4.26 7.24 -7.33
CA VAL A 103 -5.65 7.54 -7.71
C VAL A 103 -6.59 6.44 -7.22
N LEU A 104 -6.25 5.17 -7.47
CA LEU A 104 -7.06 4.05 -7.01
C LEU A 104 -7.18 4.04 -5.47
N TYR A 105 -6.09 4.34 -4.76
CA TYR A 105 -6.04 4.41 -3.31
C TYR A 105 -6.92 5.53 -2.74
N LEU A 106 -6.87 6.73 -3.33
CA LEU A 106 -7.69 7.86 -2.89
C LEU A 106 -9.19 7.65 -3.19
N CYS A 107 -9.52 6.98 -4.30
CA CYS A 107 -10.91 6.73 -4.69
C CYS A 107 -11.57 5.56 -3.95
N THR A 108 -10.81 4.52 -3.61
CA THR A 108 -11.36 3.25 -3.08
C THR A 108 -10.91 2.93 -1.65
N GLY A 109 -10.09 3.79 -1.06
CA GLY A 109 -9.52 3.57 0.25
C GLY A 109 -8.47 2.44 0.25
N SER A 110 -8.51 1.59 1.27
CA SER A 110 -7.53 0.52 1.50
C SER A 110 -7.46 -0.51 0.37
N PHE A 111 -8.51 -0.62 -0.44
CA PHE A 111 -8.54 -1.53 -1.58
C PHE A 111 -7.46 -1.20 -2.63
N GLY A 112 -7.28 0.08 -2.97
CA GLY A 112 -6.23 0.50 -3.89
C GLY A 112 -4.82 0.19 -3.39
N LEU A 113 -4.63 0.22 -2.06
CA LEU A 113 -3.37 -0.18 -1.43
C LEU A 113 -3.12 -1.68 -1.59
N PHE A 114 -4.13 -2.52 -1.33
CA PHE A 114 -4.03 -3.97 -1.49
C PHE A 114 -3.73 -4.36 -2.94
N ALA A 115 -4.43 -3.77 -3.89
CA ALA A 115 -4.22 -4.01 -5.32
C ALA A 115 -2.78 -3.66 -5.75
N GLY A 116 -2.27 -2.51 -5.29
CA GLY A 116 -0.88 -2.11 -5.53
C GLY A 116 0.12 -3.08 -4.90
N MET A 117 -0.12 -3.53 -3.67
CA MET A 117 0.77 -4.45 -2.95
C MET A 117 0.83 -5.85 -3.55
N VAL A 118 -0.28 -6.38 -4.05
CA VAL A 118 -0.31 -7.70 -4.73
C VAL A 118 0.41 -7.64 -6.07
N THR A 119 0.31 -6.51 -6.78
CA THR A 119 0.98 -6.31 -8.07
C THR A 119 2.48 -6.07 -7.93
N LEU A 120 2.94 -5.65 -6.73
CA LEU A 120 4.36 -5.42 -6.48
C LEU A 120 5.17 -6.72 -6.63
N PRO A 121 6.17 -6.76 -7.54
CA PRO A 121 7.06 -7.91 -7.66
C PRO A 121 7.72 -8.23 -6.31
N LEU A 122 7.58 -9.47 -5.86
CA LEU A 122 8.19 -9.96 -4.62
C LEU A 122 9.68 -10.31 -4.79
N SER A 123 10.14 -10.52 -6.03
CA SER A 123 11.53 -10.92 -6.31
C SER A 123 12.46 -9.72 -6.40
N ARG A 124 13.53 -9.73 -5.59
CA ARG A 124 14.65 -8.78 -5.65
C ARG A 124 15.60 -9.01 -6.84
N GLY A 125 15.26 -9.92 -7.76
CA GLY A 125 16.17 -10.39 -8.82
C GLY A 125 16.21 -9.46 -10.03
N THR A 126 17.41 -8.95 -10.33
CA THR A 126 17.89 -8.34 -11.59
C THR A 126 17.19 -7.06 -12.09
N PHE A 127 15.87 -6.93 -11.94
CA PHE A 127 15.08 -5.79 -12.45
C PHE A 127 15.30 -4.49 -11.65
N ALA A 128 15.58 -4.61 -10.35
CA ALA A 128 15.86 -3.45 -9.48
C ALA A 128 17.15 -2.69 -9.87
N TRP A 129 18.13 -3.35 -10.50
CA TRP A 129 19.36 -2.72 -11.00
C TRP A 129 19.07 -1.84 -12.23
N PHE A 130 18.32 -2.37 -13.19
CA PHE A 130 17.89 -1.61 -14.38
C PHE A 130 17.04 -0.40 -13.98
N CYS A 131 16.18 -0.58 -12.98
CA CYS A 131 15.37 0.49 -12.43
C CYS A 131 16.16 1.62 -11.77
N ARG A 132 17.21 1.28 -11.02
CA ARG A 132 18.13 2.27 -10.47
C ARG A 132 18.83 3.06 -11.57
N LEU A 133 19.23 2.45 -12.68
CA LEU A 133 19.87 3.18 -13.79
C LEU A 133 18.95 4.22 -14.43
N VAL A 134 17.65 3.91 -14.56
CA VAL A 134 16.67 4.81 -15.18
C VAL A 134 16.27 5.96 -14.24
N VAL A 135 16.08 5.69 -12.94
CA VAL A 135 15.71 6.73 -11.95
C VAL A 135 16.90 7.61 -11.57
N THR A 136 18.13 7.07 -11.60
CA THR A 136 19.36 7.81 -11.29
C THR A 136 19.96 8.48 -12.53
N LYS A 137 19.14 9.17 -13.35
CA LYS A 137 19.62 10.16 -14.35
C LYS A 137 20.26 11.41 -13.71
N ARG A 138 20.90 11.26 -12.54
CA ARG A 138 21.70 12.27 -11.83
C ARG A 138 22.97 11.62 -11.26
N MET A 139 23.78 10.97 -12.09
CA MET A 139 25.24 10.90 -11.85
C MET A 139 26.02 10.32 -13.05
N ILE A 140 25.69 10.75 -14.27
CA ILE A 140 26.67 10.69 -15.36
C ILE A 140 27.01 12.14 -15.68
N ARG A 141 27.95 12.71 -14.92
CA ARG A 141 28.81 13.74 -15.51
C ARG A 141 29.71 12.98 -16.47
N PRO A 142 29.70 13.27 -17.78
CA PRO A 142 30.80 12.83 -18.62
C PRO A 142 31.99 13.69 -18.19
N SER A 143 32.96 13.12 -17.48
CA SER A 143 34.28 13.75 -17.39
C SER A 143 34.94 13.58 -18.75
N ILE A 144 34.54 14.43 -19.70
CA ILE A 144 35.35 14.74 -20.87
C ILE A 144 36.58 15.45 -20.30
N ARG A 145 37.71 14.73 -20.26
CA ARG A 145 39.03 15.35 -20.17
C ARG A 145 39.76 15.02 -21.46
N PHE A 146 39.56 15.91 -22.43
CA PHE A 146 40.47 16.12 -23.55
C PHE A 146 41.84 16.44 -22.97
N ILE A 147 42.85 15.62 -23.26
CA ILE A 147 44.25 16.04 -23.34
C ILE A 147 44.82 15.40 -24.60
N ASP A 148 44.93 16.22 -25.64
CA ASP A 148 45.94 16.04 -26.69
C ASP A 148 47.33 16.31 -26.09
N SER A 149 48.30 15.45 -26.36
CA SER A 149 49.71 15.80 -26.62
C SER A 149 50.48 14.54 -26.98
N GLY A 150 51.17 14.59 -28.12
CA GLY A 150 51.83 13.45 -28.74
C GLY A 150 53.25 13.16 -28.23
N PHE A 151 54.01 12.54 -29.15
CA PHE A 151 55.41 12.10 -29.12
C PHE A 151 55.70 10.64 -28.70
N GLY A 152 55.87 9.80 -29.74
CA GLY A 152 57.14 9.11 -30.06
C GLY A 152 57.73 8.11 -29.07
N ASN A 153 57.67 6.82 -29.40
CA ASN A 153 58.80 6.05 -29.95
C ASN A 153 58.32 4.65 -30.38
#